data_AF-A0A0G0L511-F1
#
_entry.id   AF-A0A0G0L511-F1
#
_cell.length_a   1.000
_cell.length_b   1.000
_cell.length_c   1.000
_cell.angle_alpha   90.00
_cell.angle_beta   90.00
_cell.angle_gamma   90.00
#
_symmetry.space_group_name_H-M   'P 1'
#
loop_
_entity.id
_entity.type
_entity.pdbx_description
1 polymer ?
#
loop_
_entity_poly.entity_id
_entity_poly.type
_entity_poly.pdbx_seq_one_letter_code
_entity_poly.pdbx_strand_id
1 'polypeptide(L)'
;ETSCADCWCCPGFHTHYVLGEVDYCSVPTVGPAATAVPRPGLTIQGDCPAGSIDTAIGCLPVSDKNAFLSFILRWAIGIAGGVSFILIASSGFMIITAAGDKRKLQGGKELLTAAVSGLFLIIFSVFILDLIGIRILRIPGL
;
A
#
# COMPACT_ATOMS: atom_id res chain seq x y z
N GLU A 1 45.13 -16.08 -20.80
CA GLU A 1 45.31 -14.77 -20.11
C GLU A 1 44.15 -13.84 -20.51
N THR A 2 43.38 -13.13 -19.68
CA THR A 2 43.43 -12.74 -18.25
C THR A 2 42.03 -12.80 -17.61
N SER A 3 41.88 -13.76 -16.69
CA SER A 3 41.07 -13.79 -15.46
C SER A 3 39.63 -13.24 -15.41
N CYS A 4 38.66 -14.14 -15.62
CA CYS A 4 37.38 -14.17 -14.91
C CYS A 4 37.46 -15.23 -13.80
N ALA A 5 38.57 -15.25 -13.03
CA ALA A 5 38.88 -16.32 -12.08
C ALA A 5 38.52 -16.01 -10.62
N ASP A 6 37.99 -14.83 -10.31
CA ASP A 6 37.64 -14.46 -8.93
C ASP A 6 36.24 -13.83 -8.83
N CYS A 7 35.25 -14.46 -9.48
CA CYS A 7 33.85 -14.35 -9.06
C CYS A 7 33.67 -15.08 -7.72
N TRP A 8 34.24 -14.52 -6.65
CA TRP A 8 33.92 -14.90 -5.27
C TRP A 8 32.90 -13.92 -4.71
N CYS A 9 31.62 -14.18 -4.97
CA CYS A 9 30.54 -13.59 -4.18
C CYS A 9 29.35 -14.56 -4.10
N CYS A 10 29.54 -15.59 -3.27
CA CYS A 10 28.52 -16.38 -2.57
C CYS A 10 29.23 -16.97 -1.34
N PRO A 11 28.53 -17.41 -0.29
CA PRO A 11 27.63 -16.69 0.62
C PRO A 11 28.20 -16.76 2.06
N GLY A 12 28.32 -15.63 2.76
CA GLY A 12 28.77 -15.61 4.14
C GLY A 12 29.31 -14.25 4.56
N PHE A 13 28.67 -13.66 5.57
CA PHE A 13 29.12 -12.56 6.42
C PHE A 13 30.43 -11.86 5.98
N HIS A 14 30.34 -10.73 5.28
CA HIS A 14 31.33 -9.65 5.41
C HIS A 14 30.75 -8.34 4.88
N THR A 15 30.37 -7.49 5.83
CA THR A 15 30.13 -6.07 5.62
C THR A 15 31.44 -5.41 5.20
N HIS A 16 31.45 -4.80 4.01
CA HIS A 16 32.46 -3.80 3.68
C HIS A 16 31.77 -2.44 3.64
N TYR A 17 31.94 -1.69 4.74
CA TYR A 17 31.82 -0.26 4.73
C TYR A 17 33.01 0.27 3.93
N VAL A 18 32.78 0.97 2.82
CA VAL A 18 33.80 1.86 2.26
C VAL A 18 33.09 3.15 1.89
N LEU A 19 33.68 4.22 2.38
CA LEU A 19 33.19 5.58 2.40
C LEU A 19 32.75 6.06 1.02
N GLY A 20 31.47 6.40 0.89
CA GLY A 20 31.05 7.59 0.16
C GLY A 20 31.32 7.67 -1.34
N GLU A 21 31.10 6.61 -2.12
CA GLU A 21 30.64 6.66 -3.52
C GLU A 21 30.18 5.24 -3.91
N VAL A 22 28.91 5.04 -4.28
CA VAL A 22 28.43 3.71 -4.72
C VAL A 22 28.73 3.58 -6.21
N ASP A 23 29.79 2.84 -6.54
CA ASP A 23 30.08 2.40 -7.90
C ASP A 23 29.01 1.38 -8.32
N TYR A 24 28.03 1.85 -9.10
CA TYR A 24 26.99 1.02 -9.68
C TYR A 24 27.56 0.40 -10.96
N CYS A 25 27.66 -0.94 -11.02
CA CYS A 25 27.93 -1.66 -12.27
C CYS A 25 26.98 -1.13 -13.36
N SER A 26 27.53 -0.44 -14.35
CA SER A 26 26.79 0.07 -15.49
C SER A 26 26.23 -1.12 -16.29
N VAL A 27 24.94 -1.40 -16.13
CA VAL A 27 24.22 -2.34 -16.98
C VAL A 27 23.96 -1.66 -18.33
N PRO A 28 24.36 -2.25 -19.47
CA PRO A 28 24.09 -1.67 -20.78
C PRO A 28 22.58 -1.63 -21.02
N THR A 29 22.08 -0.47 -21.42
CA THR A 29 20.71 -0.26 -21.87
C THR A 29 20.44 -1.07 -23.14
N VAL A 30 19.58 -2.09 -23.04
CA VAL A 30 18.99 -2.80 -24.18
C VAL A 30 17.48 -2.62 -24.15
N GLY A 31 16.89 -2.46 -25.33
CA GLY A 31 15.50 -2.06 -25.59
C GLY A 31 14.40 -3.01 -25.08
N PRO A 32 13.15 -2.85 -25.56
CA PRO A 32 11.92 -3.09 -24.80
C PRO A 32 11.51 -4.57 -24.80
N ALA A 33 12.30 -5.41 -24.16
CA ALA A 33 11.96 -6.81 -23.88
C ALA A 33 12.89 -7.38 -22.80
N ALA A 34 12.96 -6.73 -21.63
CA ALA A 34 13.51 -7.38 -20.45
C ALA A 34 12.39 -8.21 -19.79
N THR A 35 12.30 -9.47 -20.18
CA THR A 35 11.62 -10.50 -19.40
C THR A 35 12.33 -10.62 -18.04
N ALA A 36 11.70 -10.10 -17.00
CA ALA A 36 12.14 -10.30 -15.63
C ALA A 36 12.10 -11.80 -15.29
N VAL A 37 13.27 -12.38 -15.02
CA VAL A 37 13.38 -13.71 -14.42
C VAL A 37 13.15 -13.55 -12.91
N PRO A 38 12.22 -14.30 -12.28
CA PRO A 38 12.00 -14.22 -10.85
C PRO A 38 13.17 -14.86 -10.10
N ARG A 39 13.98 -14.06 -9.39
CA ARG A 39 14.90 -14.56 -8.36
C ARG A 39 14.14 -14.59 -7.03
N PRO A 40 13.97 -15.75 -6.38
CA PRO A 40 13.28 -15.82 -5.10
C PRO A 40 14.26 -15.38 -3.99
N GLY A 41 14.10 -14.16 -3.53
CA GLY A 41 14.77 -13.67 -2.32
C GLY A 41 15.46 -12.33 -2.51
N LEU A 42 14.92 -11.33 -1.81
CA LEU A 42 15.48 -10.00 -1.52
C LEU A 42 15.27 -8.90 -2.57
N THR A 43 14.08 -8.30 -2.55
CA THR A 43 13.91 -6.87 -2.85
C THR A 43 13.10 -6.22 -1.72
N ILE A 44 13.77 -5.40 -0.92
CA ILE A 44 13.12 -4.25 -0.27
C ILE A 44 13.31 -3.15 -1.32
N GLN A 45 12.24 -2.76 -2.02
CA GLN A 45 12.20 -1.91 -3.24
C GLN A 45 12.51 -2.62 -4.59
N GLY A 46 11.42 -2.95 -5.31
CA GLY A 46 11.18 -2.40 -6.66
C GLY A 46 11.79 -3.04 -7.90
N ASP A 47 11.29 -4.19 -8.34
CA ASP A 47 11.22 -4.47 -9.79
C ASP A 47 9.76 -4.31 -10.22
N CYS A 48 9.32 -3.05 -10.37
CA CYS A 48 8.00 -2.77 -10.92
C CYS A 48 8.11 -2.82 -12.46
N PRO A 49 7.17 -3.47 -13.17
CA PRO A 49 7.21 -3.55 -14.63
C PRO A 49 7.20 -2.15 -15.27
N ALA A 50 7.83 -2.02 -16.45
CA ALA A 50 7.94 -0.77 -17.19
C ALA A 50 6.56 -0.07 -17.32
N GLY A 51 6.44 1.14 -16.77
CA GLY A 51 5.16 1.86 -16.66
C GLY A 51 4.57 1.95 -15.24
N SER A 52 5.31 1.50 -14.22
CA SER A 52 4.92 1.61 -12.81
C SER A 52 6.02 2.26 -11.96
N ILE A 53 5.62 3.02 -10.93
CA ILE A 53 6.53 3.73 -10.02
C ILE A 53 6.55 2.98 -8.68
N ASP A 54 7.74 2.66 -8.17
CA ASP A 54 7.85 2.04 -6.84
C ASP A 54 7.63 3.10 -5.75
N THR A 55 6.58 2.92 -4.96
CA THR A 55 6.19 3.83 -3.87
C THR A 55 6.20 3.05 -2.57
N ALA A 56 6.37 3.73 -1.42
CA ALA A 56 6.31 3.13 -0.09
C ALA A 56 4.98 2.37 0.22
N ILE A 57 3.97 2.54 -0.62
CA ILE A 57 2.67 1.85 -0.55
C ILE A 57 2.55 0.66 -1.52
N GLY A 58 3.54 0.44 -2.39
CA GLY A 58 3.61 -0.60 -3.44
C GLY A 58 3.89 -0.04 -4.84
N CYS A 59 4.03 -0.92 -5.83
CA CYS A 59 4.14 -0.54 -7.24
C CYS A 59 2.85 0.14 -7.73
N LEU A 60 2.97 1.36 -8.23
CA LEU A 60 1.85 2.16 -8.72
C LEU A 60 1.84 2.19 -10.26
N PRO A 61 0.93 1.47 -10.94
CA PRO A 61 0.84 1.48 -12.39
C PRO A 61 0.21 2.80 -12.87
N VAL A 62 0.97 3.58 -13.65
CA VAL A 62 0.50 4.86 -14.21
C VAL A 62 -0.05 4.73 -15.63
N SER A 63 0.21 3.59 -16.29
CA SER A 63 -0.27 3.29 -17.65
C SER A 63 -1.73 2.86 -17.70
N ASP A 64 -2.22 2.17 -16.66
CA ASP A 64 -3.55 1.58 -16.62
C ASP A 64 -4.45 2.29 -15.60
N LYS A 65 -5.46 3.01 -16.10
CA LYS A 65 -6.44 3.71 -15.25
C LYS A 65 -7.16 2.75 -14.30
N ASN A 66 -7.50 1.55 -14.77
CA ASN A 66 -8.24 0.58 -13.97
C ASN A 66 -7.39 0.00 -12.81
N ALA A 67 -6.13 -0.35 -13.10
CA ALA A 67 -5.20 -0.86 -12.10
C ALA A 67 -4.88 0.20 -11.04
N PHE A 68 -4.75 1.46 -11.46
CA PHE A 68 -4.58 2.59 -10.55
C PHE A 68 -5.78 2.76 -9.59
N LEU A 69 -7.02 2.70 -10.12
CA LEU A 69 -8.22 2.76 -9.28
C LEU A 69 -8.28 1.57 -8.30
N SER A 70 -8.06 0.34 -8.77
CA SER A 70 -8.11 -0.85 -7.91
C SER A 70 -7.08 -0.79 -6.78
N PHE A 71 -5.89 -0.27 -7.06
CA PHE A 71 -4.84 -0.06 -6.06
C PHE A 71 -5.23 0.98 -5.01
N ILE A 72 -5.66 2.18 -5.44
CA ILE A 72 -6.03 3.26 -4.52
C ILE A 72 -7.26 2.89 -3.69
N LEU A 73 -8.27 2.22 -4.26
CA LEU A 73 -9.46 1.76 -3.53
C LEU A 73 -9.09 0.76 -2.44
N ARG A 74 -8.27 -0.24 -2.77
CA ARG A 74 -7.83 -1.27 -1.81
C ARG A 74 -7.06 -0.66 -0.64
N TRP A 75 -6.18 0.32 -0.90
CA TRP A 75 -5.43 1.02 0.14
C TRP A 75 -6.31 1.96 0.97
N ALA A 76 -7.21 2.73 0.32
CA ALA A 76 -8.13 3.64 0.97
C ALA A 76 -9.06 2.93 1.95
N ILE A 77 -9.64 1.78 1.55
CA ILE A 77 -10.50 0.96 2.41
C ILE A 77 -9.71 0.42 3.61
N GLY A 78 -8.44 0.03 3.40
CA GLY A 78 -7.55 -0.43 4.46
C GLY A 78 -7.32 0.63 5.54
N ILE A 79 -6.90 1.84 5.14
CA ILE A 79 -6.66 2.92 6.11
C ILE A 79 -7.97 3.39 6.75
N ALA A 80 -9.03 3.58 5.96
CA ALA A 80 -10.32 4.03 6.46
C ALA A 80 -10.88 3.08 7.53
N GLY A 81 -10.84 1.77 7.25
CA GLY A 81 -11.22 0.73 8.20
C GLY A 81 -10.37 0.79 9.46
N GLY A 82 -9.04 0.88 9.32
CA GLY A 82 -8.12 0.98 10.46
C GLY A 82 -8.40 2.18 11.36
N VAL A 83 -8.45 3.39 10.79
CA VAL A 83 -8.67 4.63 11.56
C VAL A 83 -10.05 4.62 12.23
N SER A 84 -11.09 4.19 11.53
CA SER A 84 -12.44 4.08 12.10
C SER A 84 -12.51 3.08 13.26
N PHE A 85 -11.81 1.95 13.16
CA PHE A 85 -11.77 0.93 14.20
C PHE A 85 -11.14 1.47 15.49
N ILE A 86 -10.05 2.21 15.38
CA ILE A 86 -9.38 2.85 16.53
C ILE A 86 -10.28 3.90 17.19
N LEU A 87 -10.99 4.72 16.41
CA LEU A 87 -11.93 5.73 16.93
C LEU A 87 -13.15 5.10 17.65
N ILE A 88 -13.68 4.01 17.10
CA ILE A 88 -14.77 3.25 17.73
C ILE A 88 -14.30 2.60 19.03
N ALA A 89 -13.10 2.00 19.04
CA ALA A 89 -12.53 1.44 20.25
C ALA A 89 -12.33 2.53 21.33
N SER A 90 -11.70 3.66 20.99
CA SER A 90 -11.44 4.74 21.95
C SER A 90 -12.72 5.36 22.51
N SER A 91 -13.74 5.55 21.68
CA SER A 91 -15.05 6.08 22.12
C SER A 91 -15.83 5.06 22.94
N GLY A 92 -15.76 3.77 22.59
CA GLY A 92 -16.37 2.68 23.34
C GLY A 92 -15.85 2.57 24.78
N PHE A 93 -14.52 2.61 24.96
CA PHE A 93 -13.92 2.61 26.29
C PHE A 93 -14.39 3.81 27.13
N MET A 94 -14.49 4.99 26.52
CA MET A 94 -14.96 6.21 27.21
C MET A 94 -16.40 6.08 27.72
N ILE A 95 -17.29 5.41 26.99
CA ILE A 95 -18.69 5.19 27.39
C ILE A 95 -18.77 4.18 28.55
N ILE A 96 -18.00 3.08 28.47
CA ILE A 96 -18.03 2.01 29.47
C ILE A 96 -17.54 2.51 30.83
N THR A 97 -16.50 3.36 30.86
CA THR A 97 -15.91 3.88 32.11
C THR A 97 -16.68 5.08 32.69
N ALA A 98 -17.77 5.54 32.07
CA ALA A 98 -18.48 6.75 32.49
C ALA A 98 -19.24 6.65 33.83
N ALA A 99 -19.33 5.45 34.45
CA ALA A 99 -19.75 5.18 35.84
C ALA A 99 -20.90 6.05 36.42
N GLY A 100 -21.90 6.40 35.60
CA GLY A 100 -23.11 7.12 36.03
C GLY A 100 -23.17 8.61 35.70
N ASP A 101 -22.11 9.21 35.14
CA ASP A 101 -22.13 10.61 34.69
C ASP A 101 -22.80 10.73 33.30
N LYS A 102 -23.96 11.38 33.23
CA LYS A 102 -24.72 11.55 31.98
C LYS A 102 -23.98 12.37 30.92
N ARG A 103 -23.07 13.26 31.32
CA ARG A 103 -22.33 14.14 30.40
C ARG A 103 -21.30 13.34 29.61
N LYS A 104 -20.58 12.44 30.29
CA LYS A 104 -19.61 11.53 29.65
C LYS A 104 -20.29 10.51 28.74
N LEU A 105 -21.45 10.00 29.15
CA LEU A 105 -22.25 9.10 28.33
C LEU A 105 -22.77 9.76 27.05
N GLN A 106 -23.26 11.00 27.15
CA GLN A 106 -23.75 11.74 25.99
C GLN A 106 -22.62 12.07 25.01
N GLY A 107 -21.49 12.59 25.50
CA GLY A 107 -20.34 12.89 24.65
C GLY A 107 -19.77 11.65 23.97
N GLY A 108 -19.67 10.52 24.68
CA GLY A 108 -19.22 9.25 24.09
C GLY A 108 -20.16 8.74 22.99
N LYS A 109 -21.49 8.86 23.18
CA LYS A 109 -22.48 8.50 22.16
C LYS A 109 -22.35 9.36 20.90
N GLU A 110 -22.18 10.66 21.07
CA GLU A 110 -22.06 11.59 19.94
C GLU A 110 -20.81 11.29 19.10
N LEU A 111 -19.69 10.99 19.78
CA LEU A 111 -18.45 10.54 19.13
C LEU A 111 -18.60 9.19 18.42
N LEU A 112 -19.24 8.21 19.06
CA LEU A 112 -19.50 6.90 18.46
C LEU A 112 -20.36 7.03 17.21
N THR A 113 -21.41 7.86 17.28
CA THR A 113 -22.34 8.06 16.17
C THR A 113 -21.66 8.79 15.02
N ALA A 114 -20.81 9.78 15.32
CA ALA A 114 -19.97 10.44 14.31
C ALA A 114 -19.01 9.45 13.63
N ALA A 115 -18.32 8.60 14.39
CA ALA A 115 -17.40 7.60 13.84
C ALA A 115 -18.12 6.57 12.92
N VAL A 116 -19.27 6.05 13.37
CA VAL A 116 -20.08 5.11 12.57
C VAL A 116 -20.62 5.78 11.31
N SER A 117 -21.09 7.03 11.40
CA SER A 117 -21.59 7.77 10.23
C SER A 117 -20.50 8.00 9.17
N GLY A 118 -19.26 8.28 9.59
CA GLY A 118 -18.11 8.42 8.69
C GLY A 118 -17.74 7.12 7.99
N LEU A 119 -17.75 5.99 8.72
CA LEU A 119 -17.54 4.67 8.12
C LEU A 119 -18.65 4.33 7.12
N PHE A 120 -19.90 4.63 7.46
CA PHE A 120 -21.05 4.43 6.57
C PHE A 120 -20.94 5.25 5.28
N LEU A 121 -20.46 6.50 5.36
CA LEU A 121 -20.20 7.35 4.20
C LEU A 121 -19.22 6.66 3.24
N ILE A 122 -18.11 6.12 3.76
CA ILE A 122 -17.09 5.44 2.94
C ILE A 122 -17.68 4.20 2.25
N ILE A 123 -18.44 3.37 2.99
CA ILE A 123 -19.09 2.18 2.42
C ILE A 123 -20.05 2.57 1.29
N PHE A 124 -20.90 3.56 1.52
CA PHE A 124 -21.83 4.04 0.50
C PHE A 124 -21.10 4.67 -0.69
N SER A 125 -20.01 5.38 -0.45
CA SER A 125 -19.20 5.97 -1.52
C SER A 125 -18.66 4.89 -2.45
N VAL A 126 -18.07 3.84 -1.89
CA VAL A 126 -17.56 2.70 -2.68
C VAL A 126 -18.70 1.98 -3.38
N PHE A 127 -19.85 1.79 -2.74
CA PHE A 127 -21.02 1.17 -3.36
C PHE A 127 -21.50 1.93 -4.59
N ILE A 128 -21.54 3.27 -4.54
CA ILE A 128 -21.91 4.09 -5.69
C ILE A 128 -20.85 4.02 -6.80
N LEU A 129 -19.56 3.99 -6.46
CA LEU A 129 -18.49 3.79 -7.43
C LEU A 129 -18.57 2.42 -8.11
N ASP A 130 -18.87 1.35 -7.36
CA ASP A 130 -19.04 0.00 -7.91
C ASP A 130 -20.27 -0.07 -8.82
N LEU A 131 -21.38 0.51 -8.36
CA LEU A 131 -22.63 0.56 -9.10
C LEU A 131 -22.43 1.30 -10.44
N ILE A 132 -21.95 2.54 -10.41
CA ILE A 132 -21.84 3.33 -11.64
C ILE A 132 -20.60 2.92 -12.47
N GLY A 133 -19.48 2.68 -11.80
CA GLY A 133 -18.18 2.46 -12.42
C GLY A 133 -17.93 1.04 -12.93
N ILE A 134 -18.61 0.02 -12.40
CA ILE A 134 -18.50 -1.36 -12.89
C ILE A 134 -19.78 -1.80 -13.62
N ARG A 135 -20.97 -1.48 -13.08
CA ARG A 135 -22.23 -1.98 -13.65
C ARG A 135 -22.71 -1.17 -14.85
N ILE A 136 -22.49 0.15 -14.89
CA ILE A 136 -23.03 1.05 -15.93
C ILE A 136 -21.97 1.39 -16.97
N LEU A 137 -20.84 1.95 -16.56
CA LEU A 137 -19.66 2.04 -17.42
C LEU A 137 -19.00 0.68 -17.32
N ARG A 138 -19.33 -0.22 -18.25
CA ARG A 138 -18.72 -1.54 -18.36
C ARG A 138 -17.25 -1.38 -18.72
N ILE A 139 -16.42 -0.97 -17.76
CA ILE A 139 -14.97 -0.95 -17.89
C ILE A 139 -14.55 -2.41 -17.79
N PRO A 140 -14.11 -3.04 -18.89
CA PRO A 140 -13.61 -4.41 -18.85
C PRO A 140 -12.34 -4.46 -17.98
N GLY A 141 -12.25 -5.48 -17.12
CA GLY A 141 -11.20 -5.65 -16.10
C GLY A 141 -11.68 -5.11 -14.75
N LEU A 142 -12.02 -5.85 -13.70
CA LEU A 142 -11.66 -7.20 -13.24
C LEU A 142 -11.54 -8.33 -14.25
#